data_AF-A0A7C3G8R6-F1
#
_entry.id   AF-A0A7C3G8R6-F1
#
_cell.length_a   1.000
_cell.length_b   1.000
_cell.length_c   1.000
_cell.angle_alpha   90.00
_cell.angle_beta   90.00
_cell.angle_gamma   90.00
#
_symmetry.space_group_name_H-M   'P 1'
#
loop_
_entity.id
_entity.type
_entity.pdbx_description
1 polymer ?
#
loop_
_entity_poly.entity_id
_entity_poly.type
_entity_poly.pdbx_seq_one_letter_code
_entity_poly.pdbx_strand_id
1 'polypeptide(L)' 'CVACQSCMNLGCPAISWSDGMYDGHHKVKIDPMLCIGCSLCAQVCPSNAIRAAKKD' A
#
# COMPACT_ATOMS: atom_id res chain seq x y z
N CYS A 1 -8.70 2.26 2.28
CA CYS A 1 -7.85 2.81 1.21
C CYS A 1 -8.72 3.73 0.37
N VAL A 2 -8.46 5.04 0.42
CA VAL A 2 -9.17 6.06 -0.36
C VAL A 2 -8.46 6.36 -1.69
N ALA A 3 -7.64 5.42 -2.17
CA ALA A 3 -6.84 5.54 -3.40
C ALA A 3 -6.09 6.88 -3.58
N CYS A 4 -5.63 7.52 -2.49
CA CYS A 4 -4.84 8.76 -2.54
C CYS A 4 -3.43 8.60 -3.12
N GLN A 5 -2.98 7.36 -3.36
CA GLN A 5 -1.70 7.00 -3.96
C GLN A 5 -0.43 7.49 -3.22
N SER A 6 -0.54 8.12 -2.05
CA SER A 6 0.63 8.64 -1.31
C SER A 6 1.71 7.59 -1.01
N CYS A 7 1.32 6.34 -0.78
CA CYS A 7 2.26 5.23 -0.58
C CYS A 7 3.12 4.88 -1.81
N MET A 8 2.68 5.24 -3.03
CA MET A 8 3.45 5.04 -4.26
C MET A 8 4.67 5.94 -4.33
N ASN A 9 4.64 7.11 -3.68
CA ASN A 9 5.77 8.05 -3.64
C ASN A 9 7.01 7.47 -2.93
N LEU A 10 6.84 6.39 -2.16
CA LEU A 10 7.97 5.68 -1.54
C LEU A 10 8.82 4.89 -2.55
N GLY A 11 8.32 4.66 -3.77
CA GLY A 11 9.02 3.82 -4.76
C GLY A 11 9.18 2.36 -4.32
N CYS A 12 8.28 1.87 -3.46
CA CYS A 12 8.37 0.50 -2.93
C CYS A 12 8.16 -0.51 -4.06
N PRO A 13 9.11 -1.44 -4.33
CA PRO A 13 8.99 -2.40 -5.43
C PRO A 13 7.86 -3.42 -5.21
N ALA A 14 7.39 -3.58 -3.97
CA ALA A 14 6.29 -4.47 -3.63
C ALA A 14 4.91 -3.84 -3.85
N ILE A 15 4.80 -2.54 -4.13
CA ILE A 15 3.51 -1.87 -4.33
C ILE A 15 3.20 -1.78 -5.82
N SER A 16 2.02 -2.24 -6.21
CA SER A 16 1.50 -2.14 -7.58
C SER A 16 0.01 -1.79 -7.58
N TRP A 17 -0.53 -1.43 -8.76
CA TRP A 17 -1.95 -1.17 -8.91
C TRP A 17 -2.78 -2.45 -8.77
N SER A 18 -3.93 -2.34 -8.12
CA SER A 18 -4.96 -3.38 -8.05
C SER A 18 -6.13 -3.03 -8.97
N ASP A 19 -7.02 -3.98 -9.22
CA ASP A 19 -8.25 -3.74 -9.99
C ASP A 19 -9.30 -2.93 -9.22
N GLY A 20 -9.10 -2.72 -7.91
CA GLY A 20 -10.02 -1.93 -7.09
C GLY A 20 -9.87 -0.43 -7.34
N MET A 21 -10.98 0.29 -7.43
CA MET A 21 -11.01 1.74 -7.59
C MET A 21 -11.65 2.46 -6.39
N TYR A 22 -11.32 3.74 -6.23
CA TYR A 22 -12.01 4.68 -5.35
C TYR A 22 -11.89 6.08 -5.96
N ASP A 23 -13.02 6.76 -6.17
CA ASP A 23 -13.08 8.13 -6.69
C ASP A 23 -12.24 8.35 -7.97
N GLY A 24 -12.36 7.44 -8.95
CA GLY A 24 -11.60 7.50 -10.21
C GLY A 24 -10.13 7.08 -10.13
N HIS A 25 -9.61 6.73 -8.94
CA HIS A 25 -8.21 6.31 -8.75
C HIS A 25 -8.07 4.83 -8.44
N HIS A 26 -7.01 4.20 -8.95
CA HIS A 26 -6.66 2.82 -8.62
C HIS A 26 -6.17 2.71 -7.17
N LYS A 27 -6.72 1.74 -6.44
CA LYS A 27 -6.15 1.25 -5.19
C LYS A 27 -4.87 0.47 -5.50
N VAL A 28 -4.04 0.32 -4.48
CA VAL A 28 -2.81 -0.46 -4.57
C VAL A 28 -2.97 -1.84 -3.92
N LYS A 29 -2.17 -2.79 -4.39
CA LYS A 29 -1.91 -4.08 -3.74
C LYS A 29 -0.42 -4.18 -3.37
N ILE A 30 -0.13 -4.98 -2.34
CA ILE A 30 1.24 -5.25 -1.89
C ILE A 30 1.55 -6.70 -2.20
N ASP A 31 2.62 -6.95 -2.94
CA ASP A 31 3.14 -8.30 -3.18
C ASP A 31 3.91 -8.79 -1.94
N PRO A 32 3.42 -9.81 -1.22
CA PRO A 32 4.08 -10.32 -0.02
C PRO A 32 5.44 -10.97 -0.32
N MET A 33 5.69 -11.43 -1.54
CA MET A 33 6.98 -12.03 -1.93
C MET A 33 8.08 -11.00 -2.11
N LEU A 34 7.72 -9.75 -2.44
CA LEU A 34 8.65 -8.62 -2.60
C LEU A 34 8.72 -7.72 -1.35
N CYS A 35 7.73 -7.84 -0.46
CA CYS A 35 7.62 -7.00 0.73
C CYS A 35 8.58 -7.46 1.83
N ILE A 36 9.53 -6.59 2.22
CA ILE A 36 10.47 -6.87 3.32
C ILE A 36 9.93 -6.50 4.71
N GLY A 37 8.69 -6.00 4.81
CA GLY A 37 8.08 -5.65 6.10
C GLY A 37 8.55 -4.33 6.74
N CYS A 38 9.18 -3.41 5.99
CA CYS A 38 9.72 -2.16 6.55
C CYS A 38 8.66 -1.19 7.13
N SER A 39 7.37 -1.40 6.81
CA SER A 39 6.22 -0.67 7.35
C SER A 39 6.13 0.84 7.01
N LEU A 40 7.00 1.38 6.17
CA LEU A 40 6.94 2.80 5.73
C LEU A 40 5.61 3.14 5.04
N CYS A 41 5.10 2.25 4.20
CA CYS A 41 3.81 2.45 3.51
C CYS A 41 2.62 2.56 4.49
N ALA A 42 2.69 1.88 5.64
CA ALA A 42 1.69 2.01 6.70
C ALA A 42 1.77 3.38 7.40
N GLN A 43 2.99 3.85 7.69
CA GLN A 43 3.22 5.14 8.35
C GLN A 43 2.75 6.34 7.49
N VAL A 44 2.97 6.29 6.18
CA VAL A 44 2.58 7.38 5.27
C VAL A 44 1.11 7.30 4.82
N CYS A 45 0.36 6.27 5.21
CA CYS A 45 -1.01 6.09 4.74
C CYS A 45 -1.97 6.97 5.55
N PRO A 46 -2.52 8.07 4.99
CA PRO A 46 -3.36 8.99 5.77
C PRO A 46 -4.69 8.38 6.22
N SER A 47 -5.13 7.31 5.55
CA SER A 47 -6.38 6.59 5.87
C SER A 47 -6.15 5.34 6.73
N ASN A 48 -4.93 5.10 7.22
CA ASN A 48 -4.56 3.91 7.99
C ASN A 48 -5.01 2.58 7.35
N ALA A 49 -5.01 2.54 6.00
CA ALA A 49 -5.53 1.41 5.24
C ALA A 49 -4.52 0.27 5.08
N ILE A 50 -3.23 0.56 5.25
CA ILE A 50 -2.14 -0.42 5.15
C ILE A 50 -1.71 -0.79 6.56
N ARG A 51 -1.56 -2.09 6.83
CA ARG A 51 -1.14 -2.63 8.13
C ARG A 51 0.02 -3.59 7.93
N ALA A 52 0.93 -3.65 8.90
CA ALA A 52 1.95 -4.68 8.93
C ALA A 52 1.28 -6.05 9.05
N ALA A 53 1.77 -7.04 8.30
CA ALA A 53 1.37 -8.43 8.50
C ALA A 53 1.79 -8.85 9.91
N LYS A 54 0.86 -9.47 10.66
CA LYS A 54 1.20 -10.06 11.95
C LYS A 54 2.13 -11.25 11.71
N LYS A 55 3.26 -11.28 12.42
CA LYS A 55 4.02 -12.51 12.64
C LYS A 55 3.47 -13.11 13.92
N ASP A 56 2.73 -14.20 13.80
CA ASP A 56 2.43 -15.09 14.91
C ASP A 56 3.68 -15.93 15.26
#